data_AF-A0A0M3JIN1-F1
#
_entry.id   AF-A0A0M3JIN1-F1
#
_cell.length_a   1.000
_cell.length_b   1.000
_cell.length_c   1.000
_cell.angle_alpha   90.00
_cell.angle_beta   90.00
_cell.angle_gamma   90.00
#
_symmetry.space_group_name_H-M   'P 1'
#
loop_
_entity.id
_entity.type
_entity.pdbx_description
1 polymer ?
#
loop_
_entity_poly.entity_id
_entity_poly.type
_entity_poly.pdbx_seq_one_letter_code
_entity_poly.pdbx_strand_id
1 'polypeptide(L)'
;LPDFVTHQRGFLSEKVVERDNAEATSDDTQKLILNIERFAVPEVLFNPSDIGVQQMGVAEAIAASINKCPKAMHGRLYNNIILVGGNSLFEGYRKRVW
;
A
#
# COMPACT_ATOMS: atom_id res chain seq x y z
N LEU A 1 -9.52 12.92 11.37
CA LEU A 1 -8.63 12.02 12.14
C LEU A 1 -9.38 11.55 13.39
N PRO A 2 -9.05 10.40 14.00
CA PRO A 2 -9.65 10.00 15.27
C PRO A 2 -9.23 11.00 16.36
N ASP A 3 -10.19 11.54 17.09
CA ASP A 3 -9.96 12.43 18.25
C ASP A 3 -9.94 11.63 19.57
N PHE A 4 -10.26 10.33 19.52
CA PHE A 4 -10.34 9.39 20.65
C PHE A 4 -11.28 9.80 21.80
N VAL A 5 -12.09 10.84 21.58
CA VAL A 5 -13.09 11.34 22.53
C VAL A 5 -14.50 11.15 21.95
N THR A 6 -14.70 11.57 20.70
CA THR A 6 -15.96 11.48 19.96
C THR A 6 -15.88 10.42 18.86
N HIS A 7 -14.70 10.28 18.24
CA HIS A 7 -14.43 9.35 17.15
C HIS A 7 -13.17 8.53 17.42
N GLN A 8 -13.34 7.22 17.58
CA GLN A 8 -12.22 6.28 17.76
C GLN A 8 -11.58 5.86 16.42
N ARG A 9 -12.25 6.09 15.29
CA ARG A 9 -11.72 5.79 13.95
C ARG A 9 -11.81 7.02 13.06
N GLY A 10 -10.75 7.26 12.29
CA GLY A 10 -10.79 8.22 11.19
C GLY A 10 -11.67 7.71 10.05
N PHE A 11 -12.31 8.62 9.33
CA PHE A 11 -13.06 8.34 8.12
C PHE A 11 -12.47 9.13 6.95
N LEU A 12 -12.72 8.66 5.73
CA LEU A 12 -12.36 9.40 4.53
C LEU A 12 -13.30 10.60 4.42
N SER A 13 -12.75 11.80 4.33
CA SER A 13 -13.55 12.96 3.94
C SER A 13 -13.90 12.79 2.46
N GLU A 14 -15.17 12.55 2.15
CA GLU A 14 -15.64 12.73 0.79
C GLU A 14 -15.34 14.17 0.39
N LYS A 15 -14.82 14.37 -0.83
CA LYS A 15 -14.66 15.73 -1.35
C LYS A 15 -16.04 16.36 -1.30
N VAL A 16 -16.18 17.46 -0.57
CA VAL A 16 -17.31 18.36 -0.73
C VAL A 16 -17.26 18.80 -2.19
N VAL A 17 -18.01 18.12 -3.05
CA VAL A 17 -18.44 18.68 -4.32
C VAL A 17 -19.14 19.96 -3.90
N GLU A 18 -18.64 21.10 -4.33
CA GLU A 18 -19.24 22.41 -4.08
C GLU A 18 -20.72 22.35 -4.47
N ARG A 19 -21.54 22.03 -3.48
CA ARG A 19 -22.98 22.19 -3.46
C ARG A 19 -23.20 23.01 -2.21
N ASP A 20 -23.83 24.16 -2.41
CA ASP A 20 -23.99 25.31 -1.53
C ASP A 20 -24.67 25.07 -0.16
N ASN A 21 -24.56 23.88 0.42
CA ASN A 21 -24.94 23.60 1.80
C ASN A 21 -23.75 22.99 2.53
N ALA A 22 -22.86 23.87 2.99
CA ALA A 22 -21.91 23.55 4.04
C ALA A 22 -22.71 23.30 5.33
N GLU A 23 -23.17 22.06 5.53
CA GLU A 23 -23.29 21.55 6.90
C GLU A 23 -21.89 21.67 7.49
N ALA A 24 -21.75 22.67 8.37
CA ALA A 24 -20.55 22.92 9.14
C ALA A 24 -20.23 21.67 9.95
N THR A 25 -19.50 20.72 9.37
CA THR A 25 -18.62 19.84 10.12
C THR A 25 -17.80 20.80 10.98
N SER A 26 -18.03 20.77 12.29
CA SER A 26 -17.41 21.70 13.23
C SER A 26 -15.95 21.98 12.86
N ASP A 27 -15.55 23.25 12.91
CA ASP A 27 -14.16 23.68 12.67
C ASP A 27 -13.14 22.96 13.59
N ASP A 28 -13.62 22.24 14.61
CA ASP A 28 -12.84 21.38 15.51
C ASP A 28 -12.44 20.01 14.93
N THR A 29 -12.86 19.65 13.71
CA THR A 29 -12.48 18.36 13.12
C THR A 29 -11.07 18.38 12.53
N GLN A 30 -10.15 17.64 13.14
CA GLN A 30 -8.77 17.54 12.64
C GLN A 30 -8.71 16.76 11.31
N LYS A 31 -8.14 17.39 10.27
CA LYS A 31 -8.00 16.83 8.91
C LYS A 31 -6.53 16.59 8.57
N LEU A 32 -6.23 15.48 7.88
CA LEU A 32 -4.89 15.16 7.35
C LEU A 32 -5.02 14.88 5.86
N ILE A 33 -4.28 15.65 5.06
CA ILE A 33 -4.22 15.47 3.61
C ILE A 33 -3.09 14.49 3.32
N LEU A 34 -3.41 13.42 2.58
CA LEU A 34 -2.43 12.43 2.13
C LEU A 34 -2.26 12.53 0.62
N ASN A 35 -1.04 12.78 0.18
CA ASN A 35 -0.66 12.90 -1.21
C ASN A 35 0.24 11.70 -1.58
N ILE A 36 1.55 11.92 -1.60
CA ILE A 36 2.55 10.93 -2.02
C ILE A 36 2.64 9.74 -1.06
N GLU A 37 2.28 9.93 0.20
CA GLU A 37 2.31 8.92 1.25
C GLU A 37 1.48 7.69 0.89
N ARG A 38 0.43 7.87 0.09
CA ARG A 38 -0.43 6.78 -0.40
C ARG A 38 0.30 5.78 -1.30
N PHE A 39 1.41 6.18 -1.91
CA PHE A 39 2.20 5.36 -2.82
C PHE A 39 3.61 5.10 -2.28
N ALA A 40 4.23 6.08 -1.64
CA ALA A 40 5.57 5.95 -1.08
C ALA A 40 5.62 4.89 0.03
N VAL A 41 4.61 4.84 0.92
CA VAL A 41 4.58 3.87 2.02
C VAL A 41 4.53 2.42 1.52
N PRO A 42 3.61 2.01 0.61
CA PRO A 42 3.63 0.65 0.07
C PRO A 42 4.81 0.37 -0.87
N GLU A 43 5.40 1.37 -1.54
CA GLU A 43 6.55 1.17 -2.42
C GLU A 43 7.81 0.71 -1.67
N VAL A 44 7.91 0.96 -0.36
CA VAL A 44 9.00 0.44 0.48
C VAL A 44 9.10 -1.09 0.43
N LEU A 45 8.01 -1.81 0.14
CA LEU A 45 8.05 -3.26 -0.05
C LEU A 45 8.81 -3.67 -1.31
N PHE A 46 8.88 -2.80 -2.31
CA PHE A 46 9.58 -3.00 -3.57
C PHE A 46 10.96 -2.33 -3.58
N ASN A 47 11.11 -1.18 -2.90
CA ASN A 47 12.38 -0.47 -2.73
C ASN A 47 12.66 -0.16 -1.25
N PRO A 48 13.13 -1.14 -0.45
CA PRO A 48 13.46 -0.92 0.96
C PRO A 48 14.56 0.13 1.18
N SER A 49 15.38 0.38 0.15
CA SER A 49 16.44 1.40 0.15
C SER A 49 15.92 2.81 0.42
N ASP A 50 14.67 3.10 0.08
CA ASP A 50 14.08 4.44 0.23
C ASP A 50 13.99 4.87 1.70
N ILE A 51 14.00 3.90 2.62
CA ILE A 51 14.04 4.12 4.08
C ILE A 51 15.38 3.71 4.70
N GLY A 52 16.42 3.50 3.88
CA GLY A 52 17.75 3.10 4.33
C GLY A 52 17.90 1.63 4.71
N VAL A 53 16.91 0.77 4.38
CA VAL A 53 17.00 -0.67 4.64
C VAL A 53 17.66 -1.36 3.45
N GLN A 54 18.82 -1.98 3.68
CA GLN A 54 19.57 -2.70 2.64
C GLN A 54 19.08 -4.14 2.50
N GLN A 55 17.87 -4.31 1.98
CA GLN A 55 17.27 -5.62 1.69
C GLN A 55 16.67 -5.64 0.29
N MET A 56 16.48 -6.83 -0.25
CA MET A 56 15.79 -7.03 -1.53
C MET A 56 14.32 -6.64 -1.40
N GLY A 57 13.79 -5.98 -2.44
CA GLY A 57 12.35 -5.82 -2.59
C GLY A 57 11.65 -7.15 -2.85
N VAL A 58 10.32 -7.18 -2.73
CA VAL A 58 9.52 -8.40 -2.93
C VAL A 58 9.73 -9.02 -4.31
N ALA A 59 9.74 -8.22 -5.37
CA ALA A 59 9.94 -8.72 -6.74
C ALA A 59 11.32 -9.36 -6.93
N GLU A 60 12.37 -8.71 -6.41
CA GLU A 60 13.73 -9.24 -6.44
C GLU A 60 13.86 -10.51 -5.59
N ALA A 61 13.25 -10.53 -4.40
CA ALA A 61 13.27 -11.68 -3.52
C ALA A 61 12.58 -12.91 -4.15
N ILE A 62 11.49 -12.71 -4.91
CA ILE A 62 10.84 -13.79 -5.67
C ILE A 62 11.80 -14.34 -6.73
N ALA A 63 12.40 -13.46 -7.54
CA ALA A 63 13.34 -13.89 -8.59
C ALA A 63 14.56 -14.61 -7.99
N ALA A 64 15.14 -14.07 -6.92
CA ALA A 64 16.26 -14.68 -6.20
C ALA A 64 15.90 -16.05 -5.61
N SER A 65 14.68 -16.22 -5.11
CA SER A 65 14.20 -17.49 -4.57
C SER A 65 14.02 -18.54 -5.67
N ILE A 66 13.39 -18.16 -6.80
CA ILE A 66 13.22 -19.06 -7.95
C ILE A 66 14.57 -19.42 -8.57
N ASN A 67 15.51 -18.49 -8.63
CA ASN A 67 16.86 -18.75 -9.15
C ASN A 67 17.64 -19.79 -8.34
N LYS A 68 17.32 -19.97 -7.05
CA LYS A 68 17.88 -21.04 -6.22
C LYS A 68 17.25 -22.41 -6.50
N CYS A 69 16.11 -22.46 -7.18
CA CYS A 69 15.48 -23.70 -7.60
C CYS A 69 16.06 -24.22 -8.93
N PRO A 70 15.93 -25.52 -9.23
CA PRO A 70 16.27 -26.09 -10.53
C PRO A 70 15.61 -25.37 -11.72
N LYS A 71 16.41 -25.09 -12.77
CA LYS A 71 15.97 -24.38 -13.98
C LYS A 71 14.71 -24.97 -14.64
N ALA A 72 14.58 -26.30 -14.63
CA ALA A 72 13.42 -26.98 -15.19
C ALA A 72 12.08 -26.59 -14.51
N MET A 73 12.12 -26.08 -13.27
CA MET A 73 10.93 -25.67 -12.54
C MET A 73 10.62 -24.17 -12.67
N HIS A 74 11.55 -23.35 -13.18
CA HIS A 74 11.41 -21.89 -13.19
C HIS A 74 10.12 -21.44 -13.89
N GLY A 75 9.83 -21.97 -15.08
CA GLY A 75 8.60 -21.62 -15.81
C GLY A 75 7.33 -21.95 -15.03
N ARG A 76 7.30 -23.07 -14.29
CA ARG A 76 6.15 -23.44 -13.45
C ARG A 76 6.01 -22.51 -12.24
N LEU A 77 7.12 -22.15 -11.62
CA LEU A 77 7.13 -21.28 -10.44
C LEU A 77 6.71 -19.84 -10.79
N TYR A 78 7.26 -19.26 -11.86
CA TYR A 78 6.87 -17.92 -12.31
C TYR A 78 5.40 -17.85 -12.75
N ASN A 79 4.87 -18.91 -13.37
CA ASN A 79 3.47 -18.93 -13.81
C ASN A 79 2.46 -19.17 -12.66
N ASN A 80 2.93 -19.53 -11.47
CA ASN A 80 2.07 -19.87 -10.33
C ASN A 80 2.51 -19.14 -9.05
N ILE A 81 2.41 -17.81 -9.07
CA ILE A 81 2.64 -16.97 -7.89
C ILE A 81 1.30 -16.72 -7.19
N ILE A 82 1.22 -17.10 -5.91
CA ILE A 82 0.05 -16.88 -5.05
C ILE A 82 0.40 -15.78 -4.05
N LEU A 83 -0.42 -14.73 -4.02
CA LEU A 83 -0.30 -13.64 -3.05
C LEU A 83 -1.22 -13.89 -1.87
N VAL A 84 -0.67 -13.79 -0.66
CA VAL A 84 -1.39 -14.00 0.60
C VAL A 84 -1.08 -12.89 1.60
N GLY A 85 -1.99 -12.65 2.54
CA GLY A 85 -1.85 -11.67 3.62
C GLY A 85 -2.40 -10.28 3.29
N GLY A 86 -2.53 -9.44 4.32
CA GLY A 86 -3.20 -8.13 4.22
C GLY A 86 -2.53 -7.14 3.26
N ASN A 87 -1.20 -7.12 3.20
CA ASN A 87 -0.45 -6.20 2.32
C ASN A 87 -0.68 -6.49 0.82
N SER A 88 -1.09 -7.71 0.46
CA SER A 88 -1.43 -8.04 -0.92
C SER A 88 -2.70 -7.32 -1.42
N LEU A 89 -3.49 -6.74 -0.51
CA LEU A 89 -4.71 -6.00 -0.80
C LEU A 89 -4.46 -4.54 -1.21
N PHE A 90 -3.20 -4.07 -1.23
CA PHE A 90 -2.90 -2.76 -1.77
C PHE A 90 -3.30 -2.67 -3.25
N GLU A 91 -3.90 -1.54 -3.61
CA GLU A 91 -4.31 -1.29 -4.99
C GLU A 91 -3.09 -1.36 -5.93
N GLY A 92 -3.19 -2.14 -7.01
CA GLY A 92 -2.10 -2.31 -7.96
C GLY A 92 -0.98 -3.26 -7.53
N TYR A 93 -0.98 -3.79 -6.30
CA TYR A 93 0.09 -4.65 -5.79
C TYR A 93 0.36 -5.86 -6.70
N ARG A 94 -0.71 -6.57 -7.10
CA ARG A 94 -0.60 -7.72 -8.01
C ARG A 94 0.13 -7.39 -9.31
N LYS A 95 -0.19 -6.25 -9.93
CA LYS A 95 0.42 -5.78 -11.19
C LYS A 95 1.88 -5.36 -11.00
N ARG A 96 2.28 -5.01 -9.78
CA ARG A 96 3.66 -4.61 -9.46
C ARG A 96 4.56 -5.83 -9.25
N VAL A 97 4.00 -6.96 -8.82
CA VAL A 97 4.76 -8.19 -8.59
C VAL A 97 5.06 -8.94 -9.91
N TRP A 98 4.13 -9.01 -10.86
CA TRP A 98 4.32 -9.67 -12.16
C TRP A 98 3.49 -9.03 -13.28
#